data_AF-A0A2K1JUP4-F1
#
_entry.id   AF-A0A2K1JUP4-F1
#
_cell.length_a   1.000
_cell.length_b   1.000
_cell.length_c   1.000
_cell.angle_alpha   90.00
_cell.angle_beta   90.00
_cell.angle_gamma   90.00
#
_symmetry.space_group_name_H-M   'P 1'
#
loop_
_entity.id
_entity.type
_entity.pdbx_description
1 polymer ?
#
loop_
_entity_poly.entity_id
_entity_poly.type
_entity_poly.pdbx_seq_one_letter_code
_entity_poly.pdbx_strand_id
1 'polypeptide(L)'
;MAAAAATSSMASLSLRGSSFQEFNGLVASSPARPSMPSPAQTVMRKPLKIEAAEGVAGKGGVRIRLVRLGRKKLPYYRIIIAPSRARRDGRFLEMVGHYNPMPDKNGQKDIQVNVERVKYWLSVGAQPSDTVRDILYKQGVMTLATAPESVSDA
;
A
#
# COMPACT_ATOMS: atom_id res chain seq x y z
N MET A 1 -22.21 6.39 60.78
CA MET A 1 -22.32 5.51 61.97
C MET A 1 -21.76 4.15 61.59
N ALA A 2 -20.67 3.76 62.26
CA ALA A 2 -20.10 2.40 62.41
C ALA A 2 -19.66 1.62 61.15
N ALA A 3 -18.65 0.74 61.15
CA ALA A 3 -17.48 0.42 61.99
C ALA A 3 -16.79 -0.81 61.34
N ALA A 4 -15.56 -1.14 61.80
CA ALA A 4 -14.81 -2.41 61.65
C ALA A 4 -14.10 -2.64 60.30
N ALA A 5 -12.77 -2.72 60.15
CA ALA A 5 -11.64 -3.23 60.96
C ALA A 5 -11.63 -4.77 61.16
N ALA A 6 -10.70 -5.47 60.50
CA ALA A 6 -10.04 -6.73 60.90
C ALA A 6 -9.04 -7.15 59.79
N THR A 7 -7.72 -6.96 59.91
CA THR A 7 -6.69 -7.75 60.62
C THR A 7 -6.27 -9.06 59.95
N SER A 8 -4.94 -9.16 59.79
CA SER A 8 -4.08 -10.21 59.25
C SER A 8 -4.39 -11.66 59.62
N SER A 9 -3.99 -12.60 58.76
CA SER A 9 -3.49 -13.91 59.20
C SER A 9 -2.45 -14.47 58.24
N MET A 10 -1.20 -14.54 58.71
CA MET A 10 -0.18 -15.43 58.17
C MET A 10 -0.56 -16.89 58.48
N ALA A 11 -0.32 -17.79 57.55
CA ALA A 11 -0.20 -19.22 57.85
C ALA A 11 0.96 -19.78 57.02
N SER A 12 2.08 -19.97 57.71
CA SER A 12 3.16 -20.87 57.34
C SER A 12 2.63 -22.31 57.33
N LEU A 13 3.18 -23.15 56.45
CA LEU A 13 3.85 -24.40 56.83
C LEU A 13 4.50 -25.04 55.60
N SER A 14 5.83 -25.08 55.64
CA SER A 14 6.68 -25.95 54.83
C SER A 14 6.56 -27.38 55.35
N LEU A 15 6.61 -28.38 54.45
CA LEU A 15 7.37 -29.62 54.68
C LEU A 15 7.53 -30.44 53.40
N ARG A 16 8.81 -30.63 53.04
CA ARG A 16 9.46 -31.87 52.58
C ARG A 16 9.03 -32.51 51.26
N GLY A 17 9.98 -32.47 50.33
CA GLY A 17 10.63 -33.71 49.88
C GLY A 17 10.38 -34.12 48.42
N SER A 18 11.38 -33.92 47.58
CA SER A 18 11.96 -35.03 46.82
C SER A 18 13.24 -34.59 46.13
N SER A 19 14.32 -35.17 46.62
CA SER A 19 15.60 -35.29 45.97
C SER A 19 15.45 -35.96 44.61
N PHE A 20 15.86 -35.28 43.54
CA PHE A 20 16.23 -35.94 42.31
C PHE A 20 17.63 -35.45 41.94
N GLN A 21 18.55 -36.40 41.88
CA GLN A 21 19.96 -36.19 41.61
C GLN A 21 20.14 -35.73 40.17
N GLU A 22 20.67 -34.54 39.95
CA GLU A 22 21.14 -34.13 38.63
C GLU A 22 22.65 -34.29 38.54
N PHE A 23 23.03 -35.00 37.48
CA PHE A 23 24.37 -35.44 37.14
C PHE A 23 25.35 -34.27 36.96
N ASN A 24 26.48 -34.38 37.64
CA ASN A 24 27.69 -33.66 37.28
C ASN A 24 28.16 -34.06 35.87
N GLY A 25 28.42 -33.04 35.05
CA GLY A 25 29.54 -33.06 34.11
C GLY A 25 29.26 -33.51 32.68
N LEU A 26 29.03 -32.54 31.79
CA LEU A 26 29.84 -32.45 30.58
C LEU A 26 29.94 -30.98 30.12
N VAL A 27 31.10 -30.40 30.40
CA VAL A 27 31.59 -29.18 29.77
C VAL A 27 31.71 -29.43 28.27
N ALA A 28 30.93 -28.68 27.49
CA ALA A 28 31.26 -28.36 26.11
C ALA A 28 30.97 -26.87 25.93
N SER A 29 32.01 -26.06 26.08
CA SER A 29 32.04 -24.67 25.67
C SER A 29 31.74 -24.59 24.17
N SER A 30 30.48 -24.29 23.84
CA SER A 30 30.10 -23.97 22.47
C SER A 30 30.85 -22.70 22.06
N PRO A 31 31.69 -22.72 21.00
CA PRO A 31 32.34 -21.50 20.53
C PRO A 31 31.24 -20.55 20.06
N ALA A 32 31.29 -19.31 20.55
CA ALA A 32 30.39 -18.24 20.15
C ALA A 32 30.22 -18.25 18.62
N ARG A 33 28.98 -18.45 18.14
CA ARG A 33 28.67 -18.20 16.73
C ARG A 33 29.06 -16.75 16.46
N PRO A 34 29.93 -16.46 15.47
CA PRO A 34 30.18 -15.07 15.10
C PRO A 34 28.85 -14.44 14.71
N SER A 35 28.51 -13.33 15.35
CA SER A 35 27.36 -12.51 14.99
C SER A 35 27.55 -12.09 13.54
N MET A 36 26.81 -12.70 12.62
CA MET A 36 26.73 -12.18 11.26
C MET A 36 26.15 -10.77 11.36
N PRO A 37 26.81 -9.72 10.85
CA PRO A 37 26.11 -8.47 10.63
C PRO A 37 24.97 -8.79 9.67
N SER A 38 23.75 -8.45 10.09
CA SER A 38 22.57 -8.49 9.24
C SER A 38 22.93 -7.82 7.90
N PRO A 39 22.77 -8.48 6.73
CA PRO A 39 22.77 -7.77 5.46
C PRO A 39 21.47 -6.97 5.31
N ALA A 40 21.17 -6.13 6.31
CA ALA A 40 20.28 -4.99 6.19
C ALA A 40 21.11 -3.80 5.69
N GLN A 41 21.82 -3.97 4.58
CA GLN A 41 22.07 -2.83 3.71
C GLN A 41 20.93 -2.83 2.70
N THR A 42 19.86 -2.18 3.15
CA THR A 42 18.99 -1.35 2.32
C THR A 42 19.73 -0.97 1.05
N VAL A 43 19.44 -1.67 -0.04
CA VAL A 43 19.76 -1.18 -1.37
C VAL A 43 19.12 0.20 -1.40
N MET A 44 19.94 1.26 -1.35
CA MET A 44 19.50 2.61 -1.63
C MET A 44 18.80 2.51 -2.98
N ARG A 45 17.48 2.47 -2.95
CA ARG A 45 16.68 2.60 -4.16
C ARG A 45 17.02 3.99 -4.63
N LYS A 46 17.87 4.04 -5.67
CA LYS A 46 18.23 5.23 -6.42
C LYS A 46 17.03 6.17 -6.37
N PRO A 47 17.14 7.37 -5.76
CA PRO A 47 16.00 8.29 -5.75
C PRO A 47 15.63 8.46 -7.22
N LEU A 48 14.42 8.04 -7.58
CA LEU A 48 13.94 8.16 -8.94
C LEU A 48 13.90 9.65 -9.22
N LYS A 49 14.98 10.14 -9.83
CA LYS A 49 15.15 11.51 -10.26
C LYS A 49 13.92 11.87 -11.07
N ILE A 50 13.22 12.90 -10.61
CA ILE A 50 12.02 13.48 -11.22
C ILE A 50 12.33 14.02 -12.64
N GLU A 51 13.61 14.09 -13.01
CA GLU A 51 14.13 14.62 -14.28
C GLU A 51 13.94 13.71 -15.51
N ALA A 52 13.47 12.46 -15.37
CA ALA A 52 13.31 11.54 -16.52
C ALA A 52 11.96 11.65 -17.26
N ALA A 53 11.22 12.75 -17.10
CA ALA A 53 9.98 13.00 -17.83
C ALA A 53 10.21 13.40 -19.29
N GLU A 54 11.41 13.89 -19.66
CA GLU A 54 11.72 14.33 -21.03
C GLU A 54 12.14 13.19 -21.99
N GLY A 55 12.31 11.96 -21.50
CA GLY A 55 12.81 10.82 -22.29
C GLY A 55 11.75 9.85 -22.85
N VAL A 56 10.46 10.17 -22.78
CA VAL A 56 9.36 9.28 -23.25
C VAL A 56 8.70 9.82 -24.54
N ALA A 57 9.44 10.54 -25.37
CA ALA A 57 9.03 10.89 -26.74
C ALA A 57 9.28 9.75 -27.76
N GLY A 58 9.67 8.57 -27.31
CA GLY A 58 9.78 7.39 -28.18
C GLY A 58 8.42 6.75 -28.43
N LYS A 59 7.58 7.31 -29.31
CA LYS A 59 6.44 6.67 -30.02
C LYS A 59 5.56 5.69 -29.22
N GLY A 60 5.22 6.05 -27.99
CA GLY A 60 4.30 5.30 -27.13
C GLY A 60 3.90 6.19 -25.96
N GLY A 61 2.83 6.96 -26.14
CA GLY A 61 2.39 8.00 -25.19
C GLY A 61 2.16 7.52 -23.77
N VAL A 62 2.03 8.47 -22.84
CA VAL A 62 1.71 8.21 -21.44
C VAL A 62 0.23 7.84 -21.32
N ARG A 63 -0.08 6.78 -20.58
CA ARG A 63 -1.45 6.32 -20.33
C ARG A 63 -1.72 6.25 -18.84
N ILE A 64 -2.92 6.67 -18.46
CA ILE A 64 -3.44 6.47 -17.10
C ILE A 64 -4.24 5.17 -17.10
N ARG A 65 -3.78 4.19 -16.34
CA ARG A 65 -4.28 2.81 -16.38
C ARG A 65 -4.44 2.23 -14.98
N LEU A 66 -5.27 1.19 -14.89
CA LEU A 66 -5.49 0.43 -13.66
C LEU A 66 -4.54 -0.76 -13.59
N VAL A 67 -3.84 -0.90 -12.47
CA VAL A 67 -3.11 -2.13 -12.13
C VAL A 67 -3.96 -2.95 -11.21
N ARG A 68 -4.14 -4.23 -11.54
CA ARG A 68 -4.82 -5.17 -10.65
C ARG A 68 -3.85 -5.65 -9.58
N LEU A 69 -4.21 -5.41 -8.35
CA LEU A 69 -3.63 -5.99 -7.15
C LEU A 69 -4.73 -6.79 -6.41
N GLY A 70 -4.31 -7.48 -5.36
CA GLY A 70 -5.21 -8.23 -4.49
C GLY A 70 -5.20 -9.73 -4.74
N ARG A 71 -6.11 -10.43 -4.06
CA ARG A 71 -6.20 -11.89 -4.04
C ARG A 71 -7.40 -12.36 -4.87
N LYS A 72 -7.54 -13.68 -5.03
CA LYS A 72 -8.75 -14.27 -5.61
C LYS A 72 -9.97 -13.80 -4.80
N LYS A 73 -11.03 -13.37 -5.50
CA LYS A 73 -12.27 -12.79 -4.91
C LYS A 73 -12.09 -11.48 -4.11
N LEU A 74 -10.90 -10.88 -4.10
CA LEU A 74 -10.64 -9.59 -3.45
C LEU A 74 -9.82 -8.71 -4.42
N PRO A 75 -10.45 -8.18 -5.49
CA PRO A 75 -9.77 -7.30 -6.44
C PRO A 75 -9.52 -5.93 -5.81
N TYR A 76 -8.31 -5.41 -5.98
CA TYR A 76 -7.94 -4.05 -5.59
C TYR A 76 -7.19 -3.39 -6.74
N TYR A 77 -7.54 -2.17 -7.14
CA TYR A 77 -6.91 -1.51 -8.27
C TYR A 77 -6.11 -0.29 -7.82
N ARG A 78 -4.93 -0.09 -8.41
CA ARG A 78 -4.18 1.17 -8.30
C ARG A 78 -4.30 1.92 -9.60
N ILE A 79 -4.52 3.23 -9.51
CA ILE A 79 -4.52 4.13 -10.65
C ILE A 79 -3.07 4.60 -10.81
N ILE A 80 -2.43 4.18 -11.89
CA ILE A 80 -1.03 4.50 -12.19
C ILE A 80 -0.93 5.26 -13.49
N ILE A 81 0.17 6.00 -13.60
CA ILE A 81 0.57 6.68 -14.81
C ILE A 81 1.82 5.99 -15.31
N ALA A 82 1.75 5.48 -16.54
CA ALA A 82 2.83 4.72 -17.12
C ALA A 82 2.93 4.92 -18.64
N PRO A 83 4.11 4.69 -19.23
CA PRO A 83 4.25 4.64 -20.68
C PRO A 83 3.37 3.53 -21.27
N SER A 84 2.80 3.75 -22.45
CA SER A 84 1.91 2.77 -23.11
C SER A 84 2.59 1.40 -23.33
N ARG A 85 3.91 1.37 -23.54
CA ARG A 85 4.66 0.13 -23.79
C ARG A 85 5.10 -0.61 -22.53
N ALA A 86 4.91 -0.02 -21.35
CA ALA A 86 5.34 -0.65 -20.11
C ALA A 86 4.45 -1.86 -19.78
N ARG A 87 5.03 -2.91 -19.20
CA ARG A 87 4.28 -4.07 -18.66
C ARG A 87 3.17 -3.62 -17.71
N ARG A 88 2.05 -4.35 -17.63
CA ARG A 88 0.87 -3.99 -16.81
C ARG A 88 1.22 -3.71 -15.35
N ASP A 89 1.94 -4.65 -14.72
CA ASP A 89 2.33 -4.59 -13.31
C ASP A 89 3.83 -4.21 -13.16
N GLY A 90 4.39 -3.54 -14.18
CA GLY A 90 5.81 -3.19 -14.27
C GLY A 90 6.13 -1.78 -13.75
N ARG A 91 7.20 -1.19 -14.31
CA ARG A 91 7.60 0.19 -13.94
C ARG A 91 6.52 1.19 -14.34
N PHE A 92 6.22 2.09 -13.42
CA PHE A 92 5.32 3.23 -13.60
C PHE A 92 6.06 4.52 -13.27
N LEU A 93 5.51 5.65 -13.75
CA LEU A 93 6.03 6.99 -13.47
C LEU A 93 5.56 7.43 -12.09
N GLU A 94 4.25 7.36 -11.86
CA GLU A 94 3.60 7.85 -10.64
C GLU A 94 2.34 7.05 -10.32
N MET A 95 2.03 6.91 -9.02
CA MET A 95 0.77 6.39 -8.52
C MET A 95 -0.11 7.56 -8.07
N VAL A 96 -1.25 7.75 -8.73
CA VAL A 96 -2.15 8.89 -8.47
C VAL A 96 -3.34 8.53 -7.60
N GLY A 97 -3.58 7.25 -7.35
CA GLY A 97 -4.70 6.84 -6.53
C GLY A 97 -4.95 5.34 -6.48
N HIS A 98 -6.08 4.98 -5.89
CA HIS A 98 -6.56 3.60 -5.85
C HIS A 98 -8.09 3.54 -5.97
N TYR A 99 -8.55 2.36 -6.37
CA TYR A 99 -9.94 2.04 -6.58
C TYR A 99 -10.24 0.65 -6.03
N ASN A 100 -11.14 0.60 -5.06
CA ASN A 100 -11.73 -0.64 -4.58
C ASN A 100 -13.12 -0.82 -5.20
N PRO A 101 -13.33 -1.86 -6.04
CA PRO A 101 -14.64 -2.15 -6.61
C PRO A 101 -15.59 -2.81 -5.60
N MET A 102 -15.05 -3.40 -4.52
CA MET A 102 -15.87 -4.00 -3.47
C MET A 102 -16.53 -2.89 -2.68
N PRO A 103 -17.87 -2.90 -2.54
CA PRO A 103 -18.54 -1.96 -1.67
C PRO A 103 -18.18 -2.26 -0.22
N ASP A 104 -17.95 -1.20 0.55
CA ASP A 104 -17.90 -1.31 2.00
C ASP A 104 -19.29 -1.63 2.56
N LYS A 105 -19.38 -1.82 3.88
CA LYS A 105 -20.64 -2.13 4.60
C LYS A 105 -21.77 -1.13 4.29
N ASN A 106 -21.43 0.07 3.86
CA ASN A 106 -22.36 1.15 3.52
C ASN A 106 -22.73 1.21 2.03
N GLY A 107 -22.31 0.22 1.21
CA GLY A 107 -22.58 0.20 -0.23
C GLY A 107 -21.71 1.15 -1.06
N GLN A 108 -20.80 1.90 -0.43
CA GLN A 108 -19.93 2.87 -1.08
C GLN A 108 -18.65 2.20 -1.60
N LYS A 109 -18.20 2.61 -2.78
CA LYS A 109 -16.94 2.16 -3.38
C LYS A 109 -15.85 3.15 -3.00
N ASP A 110 -14.78 2.65 -2.38
CA ASP A 110 -13.64 3.48 -2.00
C ASP A 110 -12.83 3.85 -3.26
N ILE A 111 -12.81 5.15 -3.55
CA ILE A 111 -12.09 5.76 -4.66
C ILE A 111 -11.31 6.92 -4.07
N GLN A 112 -9.98 6.82 -4.12
CA GLN A 112 -9.09 7.91 -3.71
C GLN A 112 -8.22 8.29 -4.89
N VAL A 113 -8.30 9.56 -5.30
CA VAL A 113 -7.57 10.09 -6.45
C VAL A 113 -6.95 11.44 -6.08
N ASN A 114 -5.66 11.60 -6.38
CA ASN A 114 -4.99 12.89 -6.32
C ASN A 114 -5.35 13.71 -7.57
N VAL A 115 -6.28 14.64 -7.40
CA VAL A 115 -6.84 15.47 -8.47
C VAL A 115 -5.79 16.36 -9.13
N GLU A 116 -4.90 16.96 -8.36
CA GLU A 116 -3.89 17.90 -8.85
C GLU A 116 -2.91 17.22 -9.81
N ARG A 117 -2.43 16.05 -9.41
CA ARG A 117 -1.50 15.25 -10.22
C ARG A 117 -2.17 14.76 -11.49
N VAL A 118 -3.41 14.29 -11.41
CA VAL A 118 -4.16 13.88 -12.60
C VAL A 118 -4.32 15.04 -13.59
N LYS A 119 -4.69 16.24 -13.12
CA LYS A 119 -4.81 17.44 -13.97
C LYS A 119 -3.50 17.77 -14.68
N TYR A 120 -2.37 17.71 -13.97
CA TYR A 120 -1.05 17.89 -14.57
C TYR A 120 -0.77 16.87 -15.68
N TRP A 121 -1.06 15.59 -15.44
CA TRP A 121 -0.80 14.58 -16.47
C TRP A 121 -1.75 14.66 -17.66
N LEU A 122 -2.99 15.12 -17.45
CA LEU A 122 -3.91 15.44 -18.54
C LEU A 122 -3.38 16.60 -19.40
N SER A 123 -2.78 17.65 -18.81
CA SER A 123 -2.19 18.75 -19.59
C SER A 123 -0.93 18.33 -20.35
N VAL A 124 -0.17 17.36 -19.84
CA VAL A 124 0.97 16.73 -20.55
C VAL A 124 0.51 15.83 -21.71
N GLY A 125 -0.79 15.56 -21.84
CA GLY A 125 -1.36 14.72 -22.90
C GLY A 125 -1.44 13.24 -22.56
N ALA A 126 -1.48 12.89 -21.27
CA ALA A 126 -1.72 11.51 -20.86
C ALA A 126 -3.14 11.06 -21.23
N GLN A 127 -3.25 9.89 -21.86
CA GLN A 127 -4.53 9.34 -22.28
C GLN A 127 -5.10 8.40 -21.20
N PRO A 128 -6.26 8.72 -20.58
CA PRO A 128 -6.90 7.82 -19.62
C PRO A 128 -7.58 6.64 -20.32
N SER A 129 -7.56 5.47 -19.68
CA SER A 129 -8.38 4.32 -20.08
C SER A 129 -9.87 4.57 -19.80
N ASP A 130 -10.78 3.89 -20.51
CA ASP A 130 -12.23 4.12 -20.40
C ASP A 130 -12.76 4.05 -18.95
N THR A 131 -12.42 3.00 -18.20
CA THR A 131 -12.82 2.89 -16.78
C THR A 131 -12.22 3.99 -15.91
N VAL A 132 -11.01 4.46 -16.21
CA VAL A 132 -10.39 5.57 -15.47
C VAL A 132 -11.12 6.86 -15.78
N ARG A 133 -11.54 7.08 -17.04
CA ARG A 133 -12.37 8.22 -17.44
C ARG A 133 -13.68 8.24 -16.64
N ASP A 134 -14.34 7.11 -16.49
CA ASP A 134 -15.58 7.00 -15.68
C ASP A 134 -15.34 7.31 -14.19
N ILE A 135 -14.21 6.86 -13.64
CA ILE A 135 -13.82 7.16 -12.25
C ILE A 135 -13.56 8.66 -12.09
N LEU A 136 -12.80 9.27 -13.00
CA LEU A 136 -12.49 10.70 -12.97
C LEU A 136 -13.74 11.57 -13.15
N TYR A 137 -14.69 11.12 -13.96
CA TYR A 137 -15.99 11.75 -14.12
C TYR A 137 -16.80 11.71 -12.81
N LYS A 138 -16.88 10.54 -12.15
CA LYS A 138 -17.57 10.39 -10.86
C LYS A 138 -16.95 11.23 -9.74
N GLN A 139 -15.66 11.51 -9.83
CA GLN A 139 -14.95 12.35 -8.87
C GLN A 139 -15.03 13.85 -9.23
N GLY A 140 -15.67 14.22 -10.34
CA GLY A 140 -15.78 15.62 -10.78
C GLY A 140 -14.46 16.24 -11.27
N VAL A 141 -13.44 15.41 -11.56
CA VAL A 141 -12.12 15.88 -12.02
C VAL A 141 -12.16 16.25 -13.51
N MET A 142 -12.95 15.50 -14.28
CA MET A 142 -13.23 15.79 -15.68
C MET A 142 -14.72 16.14 -15.79
N THR A 143 -15.01 17.38 -16.13
CA THR A 143 -16.30 17.75 -16.72
C THR A 143 -16.33 17.17 -18.13
N LEU A 144 -17.47 16.67 -18.60
CA LEU A 144 -17.68 16.32 -20.02
C LEU A 144 -17.53 17.61 -20.86
N ALA A 145 -16.30 18.02 -21.14
CA ALA A 145 -16.04 19.02 -22.16
C ALA A 145 -16.28 18.33 -23.51
N THR A 146 -17.19 18.90 -24.30
CA THR A 146 -17.66 18.45 -25.61
C THR A 146 -18.71 17.33 -25.59
N ALA A 147 -19.96 17.70 -25.30
CA ALA A 147 -20.96 17.52 -26.34
C ALA A 147 -20.64 18.60 -27.40
N PRO A 148 -20.56 18.30 -28.70
CA PRO A 148 -20.47 19.37 -29.69
C PRO A 148 -21.71 20.24 -29.50
N GLU A 149 -21.50 21.47 -29.04
CA GLU A 149 -22.52 22.51 -29.11
C GLU A 149 -22.98 22.57 -30.56
N SER A 150 -24.24 22.20 -30.78
CA SER A 150 -25.12 22.73 -31.81
C SER A 150 -24.41 23.27 -33.06
N VAL A 151 -24.05 22.38 -33.99
CA VAL A 151 -23.97 22.81 -35.39
C VAL A 151 -25.41 23.05 -35.82
N SER A 152 -25.71 24.34 -35.93
CA SER A 152 -26.87 24.95 -36.57
C SER A 152 -27.25 24.23 -37.87
N ASP A 153 -28.36 23.50 -37.86
CA ASP A 153 -29.16 23.27 -39.05
C ASP A 153 -29.75 24.62 -39.47
N ALA A 154 -29.19 25.20 -40.54
CA ALA A 154 -29.69 26.36 -41.25
C ALA A 154 -29.98 25.97 -42.70
#